data_AF-A0A7J3DL30-F1
#
_entry.id   AF-A0A7J3DL30-F1
#
_cell.length_a   1.000
_cell.length_b   1.000
_cell.length_c   1.000
_cell.angle_alpha   90.00
_cell.angle_beta   90.00
_cell.angle_gamma   90.00
#
_symmetry.space_group_name_H-M   'P 1'
#
loop_
_entity.id
_entity.type
_entity.pdbx_description
1 polymer ?
#
loop_
_entity_poly.entity_id
_entity_poly.type
_entity_poly.pdbx_seq_one_letter_code
_entity_poly.pdbx_strand_id
1 'polypeptide(L)'
;MKFSVQNKSDISKIPSDAEAVHLVRPLSYNTISELLARCKSLKQISMSASTQRRLSKKTKKMLEDKGISAAIVAERGRAIAIPLSKMKHAIEMRQDHRPLREIAQVTGIPKSTVHYLEKYSKRRKIKKGNAVIYLK
;
A
#
# COMPACT_ATOMS: atom_id res chain seq x y z
N MET A 1 -12.68 -12.57 3.06
CA MET A 1 -11.88 -11.34 3.25
C MET A 1 -10.44 -11.62 2.80
N LYS A 2 -9.78 -10.71 2.09
CA LYS A 2 -8.35 -10.89 1.71
C LYS A 2 -7.48 -10.47 2.90
N PHE A 3 -6.82 -11.43 3.57
CA PHE A 3 -5.90 -11.12 4.67
C PHE A 3 -4.57 -10.64 4.11
N SER A 4 -4.06 -9.51 4.62
CA SER A 4 -2.80 -8.93 4.14
C SER A 4 -1.65 -9.25 5.08
N VAL A 5 -0.51 -9.64 4.52
CA VAL A 5 0.70 -9.96 5.27
C VAL A 5 1.82 -9.07 4.78
N GLN A 6 2.37 -8.29 5.71
CA GLN A 6 3.51 -7.43 5.45
C GLN A 6 4.76 -7.93 6.18
N ASN A 7 4.58 -8.37 7.43
CA ASN A 7 5.64 -8.79 8.33
C ASN A 7 5.31 -10.14 8.99
N LYS A 8 6.30 -10.75 9.65
CA LYS A 8 6.15 -11.99 10.42
C LYS A 8 5.03 -11.90 11.47
N SER A 9 4.93 -10.75 12.15
CA SER A 9 3.93 -10.45 13.17
C SER A 9 2.48 -10.52 12.68
N ASP A 10 2.25 -10.43 11.37
CA ASP A 10 0.89 -10.43 10.82
C ASP A 10 0.36 -11.85 10.67
N ILE A 11 1.23 -12.86 10.60
CA ILE A 11 0.86 -14.27 10.51
C ILE A 11 -0.01 -14.68 11.70
N SER A 12 0.26 -14.13 12.90
CA SER A 12 -0.50 -14.44 14.10
C SER A 12 -1.95 -13.94 14.08
N LYS A 13 -2.27 -13.00 13.17
CA LYS A 13 -3.59 -12.39 13.02
C LYS A 13 -4.42 -13.05 11.92
N ILE A 14 -3.81 -13.93 11.13
CA ILE A 14 -4.51 -14.64 10.05
C ILE A 14 -5.20 -15.85 10.67
N PRO A 15 -6.49 -16.05 10.40
CA PRO A 15 -7.20 -17.22 10.88
C PRO A 15 -6.73 -18.47 10.10
N SER A 16 -6.70 -19.62 10.75
CA SER A 16 -6.10 -20.85 10.22
C SER A 16 -6.84 -21.44 9.01
N ASP A 17 -8.09 -21.02 8.82
CA ASP A 17 -8.99 -21.40 7.73
C ASP A 17 -8.86 -20.49 6.49
N ALA A 18 -7.98 -19.47 6.53
CA ALA A 18 -7.81 -18.53 5.44
C ALA A 18 -7.40 -19.22 4.12
N GLU A 19 -8.30 -19.17 3.14
CA GLU A 19 -8.06 -19.75 1.81
C GLU A 19 -7.21 -18.86 0.89
N ALA A 20 -7.22 -17.55 1.13
CA ALA A 20 -6.55 -16.56 0.30
C ALA A 20 -5.82 -15.48 1.13
N VAL A 21 -4.56 -15.21 0.76
CA VAL A 21 -3.69 -14.22 1.42
C VAL A 21 -3.12 -13.24 0.39
N HIS A 22 -2.91 -12.00 0.80
CA HIS A 22 -2.24 -10.97 0.01
C HIS A 22 -0.87 -10.62 0.58
N LEU A 23 0.19 -10.76 -0.21
CA LEU A 23 1.54 -10.34 0.17
C LEU A 23 1.80 -8.90 -0.25
N VAL A 24 1.88 -8.03 0.75
CA VAL A 24 2.20 -6.60 0.55
C VAL A 24 3.69 -6.43 0.20
N ARG A 25 4.55 -7.30 0.72
CA ARG A 25 6.02 -7.27 0.54
C ARG A 25 6.56 -8.67 0.23
N PRO A 26 7.75 -8.78 -0.40
CA PRO A 26 8.39 -10.08 -0.60
C PRO A 26 8.83 -10.63 0.76
N LEU A 27 8.23 -11.75 1.17
CA LEU A 27 8.55 -12.41 2.44
C LEU A 27 9.67 -13.43 2.26
N SER A 28 10.38 -13.72 3.36
CA SER A 28 11.40 -14.74 3.39
C SER A 28 10.81 -16.15 3.28
N TYR A 29 11.65 -17.12 2.89
CA TYR A 29 11.29 -18.53 2.86
C TYR A 29 10.71 -19.01 4.20
N ASN A 30 11.39 -18.70 5.31
CA ASN A 30 10.99 -19.13 6.64
C ASN A 30 9.61 -18.57 7.02
N THR A 31 9.39 -17.28 6.73
CA THR A 31 8.11 -16.61 7.01
C THR A 31 6.96 -17.22 6.22
N ILE A 32 7.19 -17.60 4.95
CA ILE A 32 6.15 -18.26 4.15
C ILE A 32 5.96 -19.70 4.61
N SER A 33 7.01 -20.41 5.02
CA SER A 33 6.87 -21.75 5.61
C SER A 33 5.99 -21.72 6.86
N GLU A 34 6.19 -20.75 7.75
CA GLU A 34 5.34 -20.54 8.93
C GLU A 34 3.89 -20.19 8.55
N LEU A 35 3.69 -19.34 7.53
CA LEU A 35 2.37 -19.01 7.00
C LEU A 35 1.62 -20.28 6.56
N LEU A 36 2.31 -21.16 5.82
CA LEU A 36 1.75 -22.41 5.30
C LEU A 36 1.53 -23.47 6.38
N ALA A 37 2.36 -23.50 7.42
CA ALA A 37 2.16 -24.37 8.56
C ALA A 37 0.88 -24.01 9.33
N ARG A 38 0.57 -22.71 9.41
CA ARG A 38 -0.61 -22.19 10.09
C ARG A 38 -1.88 -22.28 9.23
N CYS A 39 -1.81 -21.90 7.96
CA CYS A 39 -2.96 -21.85 7.06
C CYS A 39 -2.93 -23.08 6.14
N LYS A 40 -3.50 -24.20 6.62
CA LYS A 40 -3.49 -25.46 5.86
C LYS A 40 -4.44 -25.45 4.65
N SER A 41 -5.46 -24.60 4.67
CA SER A 41 -6.44 -24.43 3.57
C SER A 41 -6.01 -23.40 2.53
N LEU A 42 -4.79 -22.87 2.60
CA LEU A 42 -4.36 -21.78 1.72
C LEU A 42 -4.21 -22.27 0.26
N LYS A 43 -5.09 -21.78 -0.61
CA LYS A 43 -5.13 -22.13 -2.04
C LYS A 43 -4.51 -21.03 -2.92
N GLN A 44 -4.56 -19.79 -2.45
CA GLN A 44 -4.19 -18.63 -3.27
C GLN A 44 -3.37 -17.60 -2.51
N ILE A 45 -2.27 -17.16 -3.14
CA ILE A 45 -1.49 -16.02 -2.70
C ILE A 45 -1.54 -14.94 -3.79
N SER A 46 -2.08 -13.79 -3.43
CA SER A 46 -2.12 -12.61 -4.29
C SER A 46 -0.95 -11.67 -3.97
N MET A 47 -0.36 -11.05 -4.98
CA MET A 47 0.74 -10.08 -4.79
C MET A 47 0.89 -9.14 -5.99
N SER A 48 1.63 -8.04 -5.83
CA SER A 48 1.98 -7.19 -6.96
C SER A 48 3.05 -7.84 -7.86
N ALA A 49 3.11 -7.43 -9.13
CA ALA A 49 4.15 -7.90 -10.06
C ALA A 49 5.57 -7.60 -9.56
N SER A 50 5.76 -6.45 -8.88
CA SER A 50 7.05 -6.09 -8.27
C SER A 50 7.40 -7.05 -7.13
N THR A 51 6.44 -7.38 -6.28
CA THR A 51 6.60 -8.34 -5.18
C THR A 51 7.01 -9.72 -5.70
N GLN A 52 6.33 -10.21 -6.74
CA GLN A 52 6.65 -11.49 -7.36
C GLN A 52 8.06 -11.50 -7.96
N ARG A 53 8.49 -10.44 -8.63
CA ARG A 53 9.86 -10.35 -9.18
C ARG A 53 10.93 -10.43 -8.09
N ARG A 54 10.68 -9.81 -6.94
CA ARG A 54 11.62 -9.71 -5.81
C ARG A 54 11.63 -10.93 -4.89
N LEU A 55 10.67 -11.84 -5.04
CA LEU A 55 10.66 -13.11 -4.30
C LEU A 55 11.85 -13.98 -4.70
N SER A 56 12.44 -14.65 -3.70
CA SER A 56 13.56 -15.55 -3.94
C SER A 56 13.15 -16.73 -4.83
N LYS A 57 14.07 -17.24 -5.66
CA LYS A 57 13.81 -18.41 -6.52
C LYS A 57 13.35 -19.63 -5.70
N LYS A 58 13.98 -19.85 -4.54
CA LYS A 58 13.63 -20.93 -3.61
C LYS A 58 12.19 -20.83 -3.13
N THR A 59 11.76 -19.61 -2.78
CA THR A 59 10.40 -19.36 -2.33
C THR A 59 9.36 -19.59 -3.43
N LYS A 60 9.66 -19.18 -4.67
CA LYS A 60 8.76 -19.41 -5.82
C LYS A 60 8.56 -20.90 -6.05
N LYS A 61 9.67 -21.65 -6.10
CA LYS A 61 9.63 -23.11 -6.26
C LYS A 61 8.80 -23.78 -5.16
N MET A 62 8.96 -23.38 -3.90
CA MET A 62 8.14 -23.91 -2.79
C MET A 62 6.64 -23.65 -2.96
N LEU A 63 6.25 -22.49 -3.50
CA LEU A 63 4.84 -22.20 -3.74
C LEU A 63 4.27 -23.05 -4.89
N GLU A 64 5.07 -23.26 -5.94
CA GLU A 64 4.74 -24.16 -7.06
C GLU A 64 4.64 -25.62 -6.60
N ASP A 65 5.63 -26.12 -5.85
CA ASP A 65 5.68 -27.49 -5.33
C ASP A 65 4.47 -27.81 -4.43
N LYS A 66 3.93 -26.80 -3.72
CA LYS A 66 2.76 -26.92 -2.87
C LYS A 66 1.43 -26.66 -3.58
N GLY A 67 1.45 -26.42 -4.90
CA GLY A 67 0.24 -26.21 -5.69
C GLY A 67 -0.51 -24.91 -5.38
N ILE A 68 0.18 -23.90 -4.83
CA ILE A 68 -0.46 -22.64 -4.42
C ILE A 68 -0.50 -21.68 -5.59
N SER A 69 -1.70 -21.23 -5.95
CA SER A 69 -1.90 -20.30 -7.06
C SER A 69 -1.36 -18.90 -6.71
N ALA A 70 -0.41 -18.41 -7.50
CA ALA A 70 0.15 -17.06 -7.36
C ALA A 70 -0.58 -16.07 -8.29
N ALA A 71 -1.51 -15.29 -7.73
CA ALA A 71 -2.27 -14.29 -8.49
C ALA A 71 -1.58 -12.92 -8.47
N ILE A 72 -1.24 -12.39 -9.65
CA ILE A 72 -0.70 -11.02 -9.77
C ILE A 72 -1.87 -10.04 -9.76
N VAL A 73 -1.90 -9.14 -8.78
CA VAL A 73 -2.95 -8.13 -8.64
C VAL A 73 -2.38 -6.76 -8.96
N ALA A 74 -3.04 -6.05 -9.87
CA ALA A 74 -2.72 -4.69 -10.30
C ALA A 74 -3.60 -3.63 -9.61
N GLU A 75 -3.99 -3.87 -8.35
CA GLU A 75 -4.76 -2.90 -7.56
C GLU A 75 -3.86 -1.69 -7.27
N ARG A 76 -4.12 -0.57 -7.96
CA ARG A 76 -3.51 0.72 -7.66
C ARG A 76 -4.36 1.41 -6.60
N GLY A 77 -3.70 2.03 -5.61
CA GLY A 77 -4.40 2.87 -4.63
C GLY A 77 -5.21 3.98 -5.31
N ARG A 78 -6.24 4.49 -4.62
CA ARG A 78 -7.09 5.56 -5.15
C ARG A 78 -6.24 6.77 -5.52
N ALA A 79 -6.29 7.18 -6.80
CA ALA A 79 -5.68 8.42 -7.23
C ALA A 79 -6.28 9.58 -6.40
N ILE A 80 -5.46 10.56 -6.02
CA ILE A 80 -5.97 11.78 -5.40
C ILE A 80 -6.83 12.46 -6.47
N ALA A 81 -8.15 12.28 -6.39
CA ALA A 81 -9.12 12.81 -7.35
C ALA A 81 -9.31 14.33 -7.26
N ILE A 82 -8.52 15.00 -6.41
CA ILE A 82 -8.59 16.44 -6.19
C ILE A 82 -7.84 17.12 -7.35
N PRO A 83 -8.45 18.12 -8.03
CA PRO A 83 -7.75 18.92 -9.02
C PRO A 83 -6.51 19.62 -8.43
N LEU A 84 -5.44 19.76 -9.22
CA LEU A 84 -4.20 20.40 -8.77
C LEU A 84 -4.42 21.85 -8.27
N SER A 85 -5.32 22.59 -8.91
CA SER A 85 -5.70 23.95 -8.51
C SER A 85 -6.25 23.99 -7.09
N LYS A 86 -7.16 23.07 -6.74
CA LYS A 86 -7.71 22.96 -5.39
C LYS A 86 -6.65 22.56 -4.36
N MET A 87 -5.69 21.71 -4.74
CA MET A 87 -4.58 21.37 -3.85
C MET A 87 -3.69 22.58 -3.56
N LYS A 88 -3.33 23.37 -4.58
CA LYS A 88 -2.52 24.59 -4.41
C LYS A 88 -3.22 25.60 -3.52
N HIS A 89 -4.49 25.89 -3.79
CA HIS A 89 -5.29 26.81 -2.99
C HIS A 89 -5.36 26.36 -1.51
N ALA A 90 -5.58 25.06 -1.25
CA ALA A 90 -5.57 24.55 0.13
C ALA A 90 -4.20 24.69 0.83
N ILE A 91 -3.09 24.56 0.08
CA ILE A 91 -1.73 24.72 0.61
C ILE A 91 -1.44 26.19 0.91
N GLU A 92 -1.81 27.11 0.03
CA GLU A 92 -1.67 28.56 0.20
C GLU A 92 -2.45 29.02 1.45
N MET A 93 -3.72 28.64 1.58
CA MET A 93 -4.51 28.96 2.78
C MET A 93 -3.89 28.39 4.08
N ARG A 94 -3.18 27.25 4.01
CA ARG A 94 -2.43 26.72 5.17
C ARG A 94 -1.18 27.53 5.48
N GLN A 95 -0.49 28.05 4.47
CA GLN A 95 0.65 28.95 4.64
C GLN A 95 0.19 30.27 5.29
N ASP A 96 -1.02 30.72 4.97
CA ASP A 96 -1.69 31.87 5.62
C ASP A 96 -2.25 31.53 7.02
N HIS A 97 -1.87 30.40 7.60
CA HIS A 97 -2.29 29.93 8.93
C HIS A 97 -3.81 29.75 9.11
N ARG A 98 -4.60 29.62 8.03
CA ARG A 98 -6.04 29.42 8.14
C ARG A 98 -6.39 28.08 8.82
N PRO A 99 -7.46 28.03 9.64
CA PRO A 99 -7.93 26.81 10.28
C PRO A 99 -8.31 25.71 9.28
N LEU A 100 -7.98 24.45 9.60
CA LEU A 100 -8.31 23.28 8.76
C LEU A 100 -9.81 23.14 8.45
N ARG A 101 -10.67 23.58 9.38
CA ARG A 101 -12.13 23.54 9.20
C ARG A 101 -12.60 24.52 8.12
N GLU A 102 -12.03 25.72 8.11
CA GLU A 102 -12.32 26.75 7.12
C GLU A 102 -11.85 26.32 5.73
N ILE A 103 -10.63 25.79 5.63
CA ILE A 103 -10.08 25.31 4.36
C ILE A 103 -10.92 24.17 3.79
N ALA A 104 -11.39 23.25 4.65
CA ALA A 104 -12.25 22.17 4.22
C ALA A 104 -13.60 22.67 3.68
N GLN A 105 -14.17 23.70 4.30
CA GLN A 105 -15.41 24.33 3.82
C GLN A 105 -15.22 25.05 2.48
N VAL A 106 -14.14 25.83 2.34
CA VAL A 106 -13.87 26.63 1.14
C VAL A 106 -13.47 25.76 -0.06
N THR A 107 -12.58 24.78 0.15
CA THR A 107 -12.02 23.97 -0.95
C THR A 107 -12.85 22.71 -1.26
N GLY A 108 -13.71 22.30 -0.32
CA GLY A 108 -14.43 21.03 -0.35
C GLY A 108 -13.53 19.81 -0.10
N ILE A 109 -12.29 20.02 0.33
CA ILE A 109 -11.33 18.95 0.61
C ILE A 109 -11.51 18.47 2.06
N PRO A 110 -11.63 17.15 2.32
CA PRO A 110 -11.72 16.65 3.68
C PRO A 110 -10.53 17.09 4.54
N LYS A 111 -10.78 17.42 5.82
CA LYS A 111 -9.74 17.85 6.77
C LYS A 111 -8.53 16.92 6.81
N SER A 112 -8.76 15.61 6.79
CA SER A 112 -7.71 14.58 6.75
C SER A 112 -6.83 14.70 5.51
N THR A 113 -7.42 15.03 4.38
CA THR A 113 -6.70 15.26 3.12
C THR A 113 -5.96 16.58 3.11
N VAL A 114 -6.50 17.65 3.70
CA VAL A 114 -5.77 18.93 3.87
C VAL A 114 -4.53 18.72 4.75
N HIS A 115 -4.66 18.00 5.86
CA HIS A 115 -3.52 17.67 6.74
C HIS A 115 -2.47 16.82 5.99
N TYR A 116 -2.91 15.89 5.14
CA TYR A 116 -2.02 15.12 4.28
C TYR A 116 -1.29 16.02 3.27
N LEU A 117 -1.98 16.96 2.63
CA LEU A 117 -1.40 17.92 1.68
C LEU A 117 -0.35 18.82 2.35
N GLU A 118 -0.61 19.32 3.56
CA GLU A 118 0.37 20.12 4.32
C GLU A 118 1.65 19.31 4.64
N LYS A 119 1.50 18.06 5.07
CA LYS A 119 2.66 17.19 5.32
C LYS A 119 3.45 16.91 4.04
N TYR A 120 2.77 16.85 2.89
CA TYR A 120 3.39 16.59 1.60
C TYR A 120 4.00 17.84 0.97
N SER A 121 3.44 19.04 1.19
CA SER A 121 3.99 20.31 0.68
C SER A 121 5.36 20.61 1.29
N LYS A 122 5.60 20.17 2.54
CA LYS A 122 6.90 20.25 3.21
C LYS A 122 7.96 19.30 2.62
N ARG A 123 7.60 18.41 1.68
CA ARG A 123 8.57 17.49 1.06
C ARG A 123 9.32 18.21 -0.05
N ARG A 124 10.65 18.19 0.04
CA ARG A 124 11.56 18.71 -1.01
C ARG A 124 11.41 18.04 -2.38
N LYS A 125 10.66 16.93 -2.49
CA LYS A 125 10.47 16.21 -3.76
C LYS A 125 9.06 15.65 -3.91
N ILE A 126 8.49 15.80 -5.10
CA ILE A 126 7.24 15.17 -5.52
C ILE A 126 7.54 14.14 -6.61
N LYS A 127 7.00 12.93 -6.46
CA LYS A 127 7.01 11.91 -7.52
C LYS A 127 5.77 12.04 -8.39
N LYS A 128 5.94 12.34 -9.68
CA LYS A 128 4.88 12.29 -10.69
C LYS A 128 5.26 11.22 -11.71
N GLY A 129 4.68 10.02 -11.59
CA GLY A 129 5.07 8.86 -12.38
C GLY A 129 6.52 8.44 -12.10
N ASN A 130 7.35 8.41 -13.15
CA ASN A 130 8.78 8.09 -13.04
C ASN A 130 9.67 9.31 -12.73
N ALA A 131 9.14 10.53 -12.78
CA ALA A 131 9.90 11.74 -12.50
C ALA A 131 9.91 12.08 -11.01
N VAL A 132 11.09 12.41 -10.48
CA VAL A 132 11.28 13.00 -9.15
C VAL A 132 11.55 14.48 -9.35
N ILE A 133 10.57 15.32 -9.03
CA ILE A 133 10.71 16.77 -9.15
C ILE A 133 11.12 17.30 -7.78
N TYR A 134 12.30 17.92 -7.70
CA TYR A 134 12.77 18.61 -6.50
C TYR A 134 12.17 20.02 -6.48
N LEU A 135 11.51 20.39 -5.38
CA LEU A 135 10.82 21.67 -5.20
C LEU A 135 11.71 22.71 -4.50
N LYS A 136 13.02 22.70 -4.81
CA LYS A 136 13.95 23.71 -4.33
C LYS A 136 14.19 24.74 -5.41
#